data_AF-A0AA85FFF6-F1
#
_entry.id   AF-A0AA85FFF6-F1
#
_cell.length_a   1.000
_cell.length_b   1.000
_cell.length_c   1.000
_cell.angle_alpha   90.00
_cell.angle_beta   90.00
_cell.angle_gamma   90.00
#
_symmetry.space_group_name_H-M   'P 1'
#
loop_
_entity.id
_entity.type
_entity.pdbx_description
1 polymer ?
#
loop_
_entity_poly.entity_id
_entity_poly.type
_entity_poly.pdbx_seq_one_letter_code
_entity_poly.pdbx_strand_id
1 'polypeptide(L)'
;MKPVMERLDIHSDFNAFEEYMERFEIWAMTEEDIEDFNIVAQFLPFIWKEAYRLIKTLTFPDKMISLPYAILKQLILNHVQYTNFECGKRETFDEMTRQNIGNSTTSIRGLTPICN
;
A
#
# COMPACT_ATOMS: atom_id res chain seq x y z
N MET A 1 -20.98 -13.50 -12.27
CA MET A 1 -20.83 -12.18 -12.92
C MET A 1 -19.39 -11.75 -12.67
N LYS A 2 -18.56 -11.47 -13.69
CA LYS A 2 -17.17 -11.07 -13.41
C LYS A 2 -17.19 -9.74 -12.64
N PRO A 3 -16.53 -9.62 -11.49
CA PRO A 3 -16.42 -8.33 -10.82
C PRO A 3 -15.74 -7.32 -11.72
N VAL A 4 -16.30 -6.12 -11.80
CA VAL A 4 -15.57 -4.93 -12.24
C VAL A 4 -14.93 -4.35 -10.98
N MET A 5 -13.86 -4.98 -10.52
CA MET A 5 -13.04 -4.43 -9.45
C MET A 5 -11.80 -3.78 -10.05
N GLU A 6 -11.51 -2.56 -9.60
CA GLU A 6 -10.29 -1.88 -9.99
C GLU A 6 -9.07 -2.58 -9.37
N ARG A 7 -7.89 -2.37 -9.95
CA ARG A 7 -6.67 -2.91 -9.37
C ARG A 7 -6.31 -2.15 -8.11
N LEU A 8 -5.84 -2.88 -7.10
CA LEU A 8 -5.37 -2.31 -5.85
C LEU A 8 -4.14 -1.44 -6.12
N ASP A 9 -4.26 -0.14 -5.81
CA ASP A 9 -3.13 0.79 -5.76
C ASP A 9 -2.55 0.83 -4.34
N ILE A 10 -1.26 0.53 -4.21
CA ILE A 10 -0.54 0.52 -2.94
C ILE A 10 -0.10 1.90 -2.47
N HIS A 11 -0.18 2.90 -3.36
CA HIS A 11 0.14 4.29 -3.05
C HIS A 11 -1.07 5.06 -2.52
N SER A 12 -2.24 4.43 -2.52
CA SER A 12 -3.44 4.98 -1.88
C SER A 12 -3.21 5.21 -0.39
N ASP A 13 -3.92 6.20 0.13
CA ASP A 13 -3.98 6.39 1.58
C ASP A 13 -4.57 5.14 2.27
N PHE A 14 -4.31 5.04 3.57
CA PHE A 14 -4.72 3.89 4.37
C PHE A 14 -6.24 3.65 4.34
N ASN A 15 -7.03 4.72 4.30
CA ASN A 15 -8.49 4.63 4.34
C ASN A 15 -9.04 4.10 3.01
N ALA A 16 -8.53 4.59 1.88
CA ALA A 16 -8.86 4.09 0.55
C ALA A 16 -8.44 2.63 0.36
N PHE A 17 -7.31 2.23 0.96
CA PHE A 17 -6.90 0.83 0.99
C PHE A 17 -7.87 -0.05 1.80
N GLU A 18 -8.28 0.39 2.98
CA GLU A 18 -9.22 -0.35 3.84
C GLU A 18 -10.59 -0.51 3.18
N GLU A 19 -11.13 0.56 2.60
CA GLU A 19 -12.39 0.56 1.85
C GLU A 19 -12.34 -0.41 0.65
N TYR A 20 -11.20 -0.45 -0.05
CA TYR A 20 -11.00 -1.41 -1.13
C TYR A 20 -11.07 -2.87 -0.63
N MET A 21 -10.40 -3.18 0.48
CA MET A 21 -10.38 -4.53 1.03
C MET A 21 -11.76 -4.98 1.50
N GLU A 22 -12.55 -4.07 2.07
CA GLU A 22 -13.94 -4.35 2.45
C GLU A 22 -14.82 -4.64 1.22
N ARG A 23 -14.67 -3.85 0.14
CA ARG A 23 -15.38 -4.10 -1.13
C ARG A 23 -14.99 -5.44 -1.75
N PHE A 24 -13.71 -5.82 -1.66
CA PHE A 24 -13.25 -7.13 -2.12
C PHE A 24 -13.85 -8.27 -1.31
N GLU A 25 -13.93 -8.15 0.01
CA GLU A 25 -14.54 -9.14 0.91
C GLU A 25 -16.03 -9.32 0.64
N ILE A 26 -16.77 -8.22 0.48
CA ILE A 26 -18.20 -8.27 0.13
C ILE A 26 -18.38 -8.98 -1.21
N TRP A 27 -17.56 -8.66 -2.21
CA TRP A 27 -17.62 -9.35 -3.50
C TRP A 27 -17.28 -10.84 -3.37
N ALA A 28 -16.20 -11.18 -2.67
CA ALA A 28 -15.77 -12.57 -2.50
C ALA A 28 -16.84 -13.40 -1.75
N MET A 29 -17.53 -12.81 -0.77
CA MET A 29 -18.66 -13.44 -0.09
C MET A 29 -19.88 -13.69 -0.99
N THR A 30 -20.04 -12.94 -2.09
CA THR A 30 -21.13 -13.19 -3.04
C THR A 30 -20.84 -14.32 -4.03
N GLU A 31 -19.61 -14.82 -4.07
CA GLU A 31 -19.29 -16.08 -4.74
C GLU A 31 -19.38 -17.21 -3.70
N GLU A 32 -20.55 -17.83 -3.59
CA GLU A 32 -21.02 -18.69 -2.48
C GLU A 32 -20.13 -19.91 -2.08
N ASP A 33 -18.99 -20.18 -2.73
CA ASP A 33 -18.23 -21.45 -2.56
C ASP A 33 -16.69 -21.29 -2.42
N ILE A 34 -16.22 -20.15 -1.89
CA ILE A 34 -14.78 -19.85 -1.87
C ILE A 34 -14.16 -20.03 -0.48
N GLU A 35 -13.35 -21.07 -0.33
CA GLU A 35 -12.47 -21.28 0.84
C GLU A 35 -11.35 -20.21 0.89
N ASP A 36 -10.82 -19.89 2.07
CA ASP A 36 -9.80 -18.83 2.29
C ASP A 36 -8.61 -18.89 1.30
N PHE A 37 -8.14 -20.09 0.94
CA PHE A 37 -7.06 -20.27 -0.03
C PHE A 37 -7.50 -19.90 -1.47
N ASN A 38 -8.77 -20.14 -1.81
CA ASN A 38 -9.35 -19.70 -3.07
C ASN A 38 -9.56 -18.17 -3.09
N ILE A 39 -9.84 -17.53 -1.95
CA ILE A 39 -9.93 -16.06 -1.86
C ILE A 39 -8.58 -15.42 -2.25
N VAL A 40 -7.46 -15.96 -1.77
CA VAL A 40 -6.12 -15.46 -2.15
C VAL A 40 -5.85 -15.62 -3.64
N ALA A 41 -6.25 -16.76 -4.23
CA ALA A 41 -6.13 -16.98 -5.66
C ALA A 41 -6.99 -16.00 -6.48
N GLN A 42 -8.16 -15.63 -5.97
CA GLN A 42 -9.03 -14.62 -6.59
C GLN A 42 -8.56 -13.19 -6.36
N PHE A 43 -7.84 -12.90 -5.27
CA PHE A 43 -7.29 -11.58 -4.98
C PHE A 43 -6.13 -11.25 -5.92
N LEU A 44 -5.25 -12.22 -6.19
CA LEU A 44 -4.01 -12.08 -6.98
C LEU A 44 -4.15 -11.28 -8.30
N PRO A 45 -5.17 -11.51 -9.16
CA PRO A 45 -5.37 -10.75 -10.40
C PRO A 45 -5.70 -9.27 -10.20
N PHE A 46 -6.24 -8.90 -9.03
CA PHE A 46 -6.60 -7.53 -8.68
C PHE A 46 -5.45 -6.76 -8.04
N ILE A 47 -4.38 -7.45 -7.65
CA ILE A 47 -3.19 -6.82 -7.08
C ILE A 47 -2.34 -6.21 -8.20
N TRP A 48 -1.87 -4.97 -8.03
CA TRP A 48 -0.87 -4.41 -8.94
C TRP A 48 0.46 -5.19 -8.85
N LYS A 49 1.29 -5.11 -9.89
CA LYS A 49 2.63 -5.74 -9.92
C LYS A 49 3.48 -5.39 -8.70
N GLU A 50 3.29 -4.19 -8.13
CA GLU A 50 4.05 -3.71 -7.00
C GLU A 50 3.59 -4.30 -5.67
N ALA A 51 2.28 -4.47 -5.43
CA ALA A 51 1.85 -5.23 -4.26
C ALA A 51 2.25 -6.71 -4.39
N TYR A 52 2.23 -7.31 -5.58
CA TYR A 52 2.77 -8.67 -5.75
C TYR A 52 4.27 -8.75 -5.40
N ARG A 53 5.07 -7.78 -5.84
CA ARG A 53 6.51 -7.71 -5.50
C ARG A 53 6.73 -7.48 -4.01
N LEU A 54 5.89 -6.65 -3.39
CA LEU A 54 5.86 -6.42 -1.95
C LEU A 54 5.54 -7.70 -1.19
N ILE A 55 4.46 -8.38 -1.53
CA ILE A 55 4.05 -9.64 -0.90
C ILE A 55 5.15 -10.69 -1.07
N LYS A 56 5.79 -10.77 -2.24
CA LYS A 56 6.95 -11.65 -2.49
C LYS A 56 8.18 -11.31 -1.64
N THR A 57 8.31 -10.05 -1.22
CA THR A 57 9.41 -9.60 -0.33
C THR A 57 9.05 -9.88 1.13
N LEU A 58 7.78 -9.70 1.50
CA LEU A 58 7.27 -9.95 2.85
C LEU A 58 7.05 -11.44 3.15
N THR A 59 6.79 -12.24 2.12
CA THR A 59 6.49 -13.68 2.20
C THR A 59 7.18 -14.42 1.07
N PHE A 60 7.72 -15.62 1.34
CA PHE A 60 8.28 -16.45 0.28
C PHE A 60 7.21 -16.74 -0.79
N PRO A 61 7.55 -16.69 -2.09
CA PRO A 61 6.58 -16.84 -3.18
C PRO A 61 5.78 -18.15 -3.09
N ASP A 62 6.41 -19.24 -2.65
CA ASP A 62 5.77 -20.55 -2.52
C ASP A 62 4.75 -20.59 -1.36
N LYS A 63 4.89 -19.70 -0.38
CA LYS A 63 4.00 -19.64 0.79
C LYS A 63 2.81 -18.71 0.59
N MET A 64 2.82 -17.87 -0.44
CA MET A 64 1.80 -16.85 -0.66
C MET A 64 0.41 -17.47 -0.89
N ILE A 65 0.32 -18.51 -1.72
CA ILE A 65 -0.95 -19.17 -2.06
C ILE A 65 -1.48 -20.00 -0.88
N SER A 66 -0.59 -20.48 -0.02
CA SER A 66 -0.93 -21.20 1.21
C SER A 66 -1.29 -20.30 2.39
N LEU A 67 -1.13 -18.98 2.24
CA LEU A 67 -1.35 -18.04 3.32
C LEU A 67 -2.86 -17.80 3.48
N PRO A 68 -3.40 -17.82 4.71
CA PRO A 68 -4.78 -17.38 4.92
C PRO A 68 -4.94 -15.91 4.50
N TYR A 69 -6.06 -15.58 3.86
CA TYR A 69 -6.34 -14.22 3.39
C TYR A 69 -6.24 -13.17 4.51
N ALA A 70 -6.65 -13.51 5.74
CA ALA A 70 -6.53 -12.64 6.90
C ALA A 70 -5.06 -12.22 7.20
N ILE A 71 -4.11 -13.15 7.07
CA ILE A 71 -2.68 -12.86 7.27
C ILE A 71 -2.16 -11.99 6.11
N LEU A 72 -2.60 -12.29 4.88
CA LEU A 72 -2.22 -11.50 3.71
C LEU A 72 -2.69 -10.05 3.83
N LYS A 73 -3.96 -9.84 4.22
CA LYS A 73 -4.55 -8.52 4.46
C LYS A 73 -3.75 -7.74 5.50
N GLN A 74 -3.45 -8.35 6.65
CA GLN A 74 -2.66 -7.70 7.70
C GLN A 74 -1.24 -7.31 7.23
N LEU A 75 -0.57 -8.17 6.47
CA LEU A 75 0.78 -7.88 5.96
C LEU A 75 0.79 -6.66 5.04
N ILE A 76 -0.17 -6.56 4.12
CA ILE A 76 -0.24 -5.43 3.19
C ILE A 76 -0.67 -4.16 3.95
N LEU A 77 -1.64 -4.28 4.85
CA LEU A 77 -2.13 -3.16 5.66
C LEU A 77 -1.03 -2.55 6.55
N ASN A 78 -0.22 -3.40 7.20
CA ASN A 78 0.94 -2.95 7.97
C ASN A 78 1.97 -2.20 7.11
N HIS A 79 2.17 -2.62 5.86
CA HIS A 79 3.08 -1.93 4.94
C HIS A 79 2.53 -0.57 4.50
N VAL A 80 1.25 -0.49 4.16
CA VAL A 80 0.59 0.78 3.78
C VAL A 80 0.59 1.75 4.96
N GLN A 81 0.30 1.27 6.17
CA GLN A 81 0.36 2.07 7.39
C GLN A 81 1.78 2.59 7.67
N TYR A 82 2.80 1.73 7.55
CA TYR A 82 4.19 2.12 7.72
C TYR A 82 4.62 3.17 6.69
N THR A 83 4.27 2.96 5.41
CA THR A 83 4.64 3.86 4.32
C THR A 83 3.97 5.23 4.47
N ASN A 84 2.69 5.26 4.82
CA ASN A 84 1.95 6.50 5.08
C ASN A 84 2.48 7.23 6.32
N PHE A 85 2.87 6.50 7.36
CA PHE A 85 3.49 7.07 8.56
C PHE A 85 4.87 7.66 8.29
N GLU A 86 5.73 6.96 7.55
CA GLU A 86 7.03 7.49 7.13
C GLU A 86 6.89 8.66 6.17
N CYS A 87 5.89 8.64 5.27
CA CYS A 87 5.59 9.76 4.38
C CYS A 87 5.14 11.00 5.16
N GLY A 88 4.18 10.87 6.08
CA GLY A 88 3.72 11.99 6.91
C GLY A 88 4.82 12.55 7.82
N LYS A 89 5.74 11.70 8.29
CA LYS A 89 6.95 12.15 9.00
C LYS A 89 7.94 12.87 8.10
N ARG A 90 8.14 12.40 6.86
CA ARG A 90 8.98 13.08 5.88
C ARG A 90 8.39 14.42 5.48
N GLU A 91 7.08 14.51 5.24
CA GLU A 91 6.42 15.78 4.94
C GLU A 91 6.55 16.77 6.09
N THR A 92 6.32 16.34 7.33
CA THR A 92 6.50 17.22 8.50
C THR A 92 7.97 17.62 8.70
N PHE A 93 8.91 16.73 8.43
CA PHE A 93 10.34 17.06 8.47
C PHE A 93 10.75 18.01 7.34
N ASP A 94 10.27 17.79 6.13
CA ASP A 94 10.51 18.65 4.97
C ASP A 94 9.82 20.01 5.14
N GLU A 95 8.65 20.07 5.77
CA GLU A 95 7.98 21.33 6.13
C GLU A 95 8.79 22.09 7.19
N MET A 96 9.20 21.43 8.28
CA MET A 96 10.07 22.05 9.30
C MET A 96 11.42 22.48 8.71
N THR A 97 11.96 21.72 7.76
CA THR A 97 13.23 22.03 7.09
C THR A 97 13.05 23.18 6.09
N ARG A 98 11.95 23.23 5.33
CA ARG A 98 11.61 24.36 4.45
C ARG A 98 11.34 25.64 5.23
N GLN A 99 10.65 25.56 6.37
CA GLN A 99 10.43 26.70 7.24
C GLN A 99 11.76 27.16 7.86
N ASN A 100 12.61 26.25 8.34
CA ASN A 100 13.94 26.62 8.82
C ASN A 100 14.84 27.18 7.73
N ILE A 101 14.80 26.66 6.49
CA ILE A 101 15.55 27.21 5.35
C ILE A 101 15.00 28.58 4.96
N GLY A 102 13.68 28.75 4.88
CA GLY A 102 13.03 30.03 4.59
C GLY A 102 13.32 31.11 5.63
N ASN A 103 13.36 30.73 6.91
CA ASN A 103 13.75 31.61 8.01
C ASN A 103 15.28 31.85 8.03
N SER A 104 16.06 30.87 7.58
CA SER A 104 17.51 30.97 7.45
C SER A 104 17.93 31.78 6.23
N THR A 105 17.11 31.94 5.18
CA THR A 105 17.48 32.68 3.96
C THR A 105 17.64 34.20 4.11
N THR A 106 17.55 34.75 5.33
CA THR A 106 18.24 36.02 5.62
C THR A 106 19.78 35.85 5.70
N SER A 107 20.27 34.62 5.59
CA SER A 107 21.68 34.24 5.66
C SER A 107 21.94 33.02 4.75
N ILE A 108 22.98 33.11 3.92
CA ILE A 108 23.52 32.02 3.08
C ILE A 108 22.77 31.79 1.75
N ARG A 109 23.17 32.63 0.79
CA ARG A 109 23.10 32.37 -0.66
C ARG A 109 23.84 31.08 -1.02
N GLY A 110 23.20 30.25 -1.83
CA GLY A 110 23.85 29.30 -2.72
C GLY A 110 23.81 27.85 -2.27
N LEU A 111 22.97 27.05 -2.95
CA LEU A 111 23.36 25.92 -3.80
C LEU A 111 22.08 25.17 -4.22
N THR A 112 21.86 25.10 -5.53
CA THR A 112 20.71 24.47 -6.21
C THR A 112 20.77 22.94 -6.14
N PRO A 113 19.65 22.21 -5.94
CA PRO A 113 19.61 20.78 -6.17
C PRO A 113 19.07 20.47 -7.58
N ILE A 114 19.80 19.62 -8.31
CA ILE A 114 19.36 18.94 -9.53
C ILE A 114 18.83 17.57 -9.08
N CYS A 115 17.54 17.30 -9.27
CA CYS A 115 16.97 15.95 -9.11
C CYS A 115 16.92 15.27 -10.49
N ASN A 116 17.49 14.07 -10.56
CA ASN A 116 17.34 13.11 -11.67
C ASN A 116 16.18 12.16 -11.37
#